data_AF-A0A925XHI1-F1
#
_entry.id   AF-A0A925XHI1-F1
#
_cell.length_a   1.000
_cell.length_b   1.000
_cell.length_c   1.000
_cell.angle_alpha   90.00
_cell.angle_beta   90.00
_cell.angle_gamma   90.00
#
_symmetry.space_group_name_H-M   'P 1'
#
loop_
_entity.id
_entity.type
_entity.pdbx_description
1 polymer ?
#
loop_
_entity_poly.entity_id
_entity_poly.type
_entity_poly.pdbx_seq_one_letter_code
_entity_poly.pdbx_strand_id
1 'polypeptide(L)'
;MSALLVRRVSWLVVLCGVLYVGSLAGIVRSQDSELENTKPAPAATVPPIPAEGEGEEGGNAALQAVGGLGIGHIQSTLGLIGVTADAFAKETYDAKKVEGLMTSTINSIDVVKKLLRKLQDTKLSPNDEDFIDRMMGAYNALQREAKALSTFARSRKPADAEAFAKARKTAIDKIDKLTVDDDATTAADPPAGN
;
A
#
# COMPACT_ATOMS: atom_id res chain seq x y z
N MET A 1 -6.56 12.56 48.05
CA MET A 1 -6.85 13.16 46.72
C MET A 1 -5.52 13.59 46.10
N SER A 2 -5.35 13.42 44.79
CA SER A 2 -4.22 13.93 43.97
C SER A 2 -2.99 13.04 43.70
N ALA A 3 -3.20 11.78 43.27
CA ALA A 3 -2.13 10.96 42.67
C ALA A 3 -2.45 10.40 41.27
N LEU A 4 -3.59 10.78 40.67
CA LEU A 4 -4.06 10.24 39.38
C LEU A 4 -3.81 11.17 38.16
N LEU A 5 -3.24 12.36 38.35
CA LEU A 5 -3.14 13.35 37.27
C LEU A 5 -1.83 13.31 36.44
N VAL A 6 -0.77 12.66 36.92
CA VAL A 6 0.57 12.76 36.29
C VAL A 6 0.79 11.73 35.15
N ARG A 7 -0.06 10.71 35.04
CA ARG A 7 0.14 9.61 34.08
C ARG A 7 -0.38 9.83 32.66
N ARG A 8 -1.00 10.99 32.37
CA ARG A 8 -1.57 11.29 31.04
C ARG A 8 -0.61 12.00 30.07
N VAL A 9 0.53 12.50 30.53
CA VAL A 9 1.42 13.34 29.68
C VAL A 9 2.46 12.52 28.89
N SER A 10 2.73 11.26 29.27
CA SER A 10 3.82 10.48 28.67
C SER A 10 3.50 9.77 27.34
N TRP A 11 2.23 9.70 26.93
CA TRP A 11 1.84 9.04 25.67
C TRP A 11 1.92 9.96 24.44
N LEU A 12 1.84 11.27 24.65
CA LEU A 12 1.95 12.25 23.56
C LEU A 12 3.38 12.35 23.02
N VAL A 13 4.41 12.11 23.83
CA VAL A 13 5.81 12.30 23.39
C VAL A 13 6.31 11.16 22.49
N VAL A 14 5.82 9.93 22.66
CA VAL A 14 6.23 8.79 21.81
C VAL A 14 5.52 8.81 20.45
N LEU A 15 4.35 9.46 20.34
CA LEU A 15 3.64 9.62 19.07
C LEU A 15 3.94 10.95 18.35
N CYS A 16 4.39 12.01 19.05
CA CYS A 16 4.68 13.32 18.45
C CYS A 16 6.12 13.51 17.93
N GLY A 17 7.03 12.55 18.14
CA GLY A 17 8.45 12.71 17.77
C GLY A 17 8.76 12.77 16.26
N VAL A 18 7.78 12.57 15.36
CA VAL A 18 8.00 12.52 13.90
C VAL A 18 7.05 13.44 13.12
N LEU A 19 6.51 14.49 13.73
CA LEU A 19 5.72 15.49 13.01
C LEU A 19 6.27 16.90 13.25
N TYR A 20 7.45 17.17 12.66
CA TYR A 20 7.84 18.53 12.32
C TYR A 20 7.01 18.96 11.11
N VAL A 21 5.84 19.56 11.39
CA VAL A 21 4.94 20.13 10.39
C VAL A 21 5.54 21.44 9.91
N GLY A 22 6.19 21.40 8.74
CA GLY A 22 6.38 22.58 7.91
C GLY A 22 5.03 23.08 7.42
N SER A 23 4.63 24.24 7.92
CA SER A 23 3.47 25.00 7.45
C SER A 23 3.68 25.44 6.00
N LEU A 24 2.86 24.93 5.08
CA LEU A 24 2.63 25.54 3.78
C LEU A 24 1.13 25.78 3.65
N ALA A 25 0.72 27.00 3.98
CA ALA A 25 -0.55 27.57 3.56
C ALA A 25 -0.52 27.74 2.04
N GLY A 26 -0.98 26.71 1.33
CA GLY A 26 -1.23 26.75 -0.11
C GLY A 26 -2.67 27.16 -0.37
N ILE A 27 -2.82 28.32 -1.02
CA ILE A 27 -4.07 28.92 -1.49
C ILE A 27 -4.82 27.93 -2.40
N VAL A 28 -6.00 27.47 -1.97
CA VAL A 28 -6.97 26.79 -2.85
C VAL A 28 -7.55 27.84 -3.79
N ARG A 29 -7.10 27.84 -5.04
CA ARG A 29 -7.68 28.61 -6.14
C ARG A 29 -8.83 27.79 -6.73
N SER A 30 -10.07 28.21 -6.49
CA SER A 30 -11.24 27.68 -7.23
C SER A 30 -11.00 27.87 -8.73
N GLN A 31 -10.98 26.77 -9.47
CA GLN A 31 -11.26 26.78 -10.90
C GLN A 31 -12.77 26.66 -11.05
N ASP A 32 -13.42 27.77 -11.39
CA ASP A 32 -14.73 27.74 -12.03
C ASP A 32 -14.50 27.18 -13.44
N SER A 33 -14.82 25.89 -13.63
CA SER A 33 -14.85 25.27 -14.95
C SER A 33 -16.24 25.48 -15.55
N GLU A 34 -16.32 26.37 -16.54
CA GLU A 34 -17.44 26.45 -17.47
C GLU A 34 -17.67 25.08 -18.11
N LEU A 35 -18.83 24.48 -17.83
CA LEU A 35 -19.30 23.30 -18.55
C LEU A 35 -19.80 23.75 -19.93
N GLU A 36 -18.87 23.81 -20.88
CA GLU A 36 -19.19 23.93 -22.29
C GLU A 36 -19.90 22.65 -22.74
N ASN A 37 -21.20 22.79 -23.02
CA ASN A 37 -22.11 21.75 -23.49
C ASN A 37 -21.71 21.30 -24.91
N THR A 38 -20.72 20.41 -25.00
CA THR A 38 -20.33 19.78 -26.26
C THR A 38 -21.13 18.49 -26.45
N LYS A 39 -22.07 18.57 -27.39
CA LYS A 39 -22.82 17.47 -27.99
C LYS A 39 -21.88 16.28 -28.29
N PRO A 40 -22.15 15.06 -27.80
CA PRO A 40 -21.28 13.92 -28.05
C PRO A 40 -21.25 13.61 -29.56
N ALA A 41 -20.05 13.61 -30.13
CA ALA A 41 -19.81 13.15 -31.49
C ALA A 41 -20.07 11.63 -31.58
N PRO A 42 -20.58 11.12 -32.70
CA PRO A 42 -20.82 9.70 -32.90
C PRO A 42 -19.52 8.91 -32.80
N ALA A 43 -19.57 7.79 -32.08
CA ALA A 43 -18.44 6.91 -31.84
C ALA A 43 -17.75 6.52 -33.15
N ALA A 44 -16.53 7.02 -33.33
CA ALA A 44 -15.64 6.53 -34.38
C ALA A 44 -15.33 5.07 -34.06
N THR A 45 -15.70 4.17 -34.98
CA THR A 45 -15.29 2.77 -34.96
C THR A 45 -13.77 2.69 -35.00
N VAL A 46 -13.17 2.38 -33.86
CA VAL A 46 -11.73 2.12 -33.75
C VAL A 46 -11.42 0.91 -34.63
N PRO A 47 -10.50 1.02 -35.61
CA PRO A 47 -10.12 -0.12 -36.44
C PRO A 47 -9.45 -1.20 -35.58
N PRO A 48 -9.60 -2.49 -35.93
CA PRO A 48 -8.92 -3.57 -35.23
C PRO A 48 -7.41 -3.36 -35.31
N ILE A 49 -6.76 -3.38 -34.15
CA ILE A 49 -5.31 -3.30 -34.01
C ILE A 49 -4.71 -4.51 -34.76
N PRO A 50 -3.77 -4.29 -35.71
CA PRO A 50 -3.08 -5.39 -36.39
C PRO A 50 -2.32 -6.25 -35.38
N ALA A 51 -2.59 -7.55 -35.40
CA ALA A 51 -1.81 -8.54 -34.68
C ALA A 51 -0.57 -8.89 -35.51
N GLU A 52 0.52 -8.16 -35.33
CA GLU A 52 1.83 -8.53 -35.86
C GLU A 52 2.92 -8.23 -34.84
N GLY A 53 3.69 -9.27 -34.47
CA GLY A 53 4.90 -9.15 -33.65
C GLY A 53 5.10 -10.28 -32.65
N GLU A 54 5.34 -11.51 -33.14
CA GLU A 54 6.05 -12.52 -32.35
C GLU A 54 7.51 -12.06 -32.19
N GLY A 55 7.83 -11.55 -31.00
CA GLY A 55 9.17 -11.19 -30.57
C GLY A 55 9.23 -11.31 -29.05
N GLU A 56 9.93 -12.32 -28.56
CA GLU A 56 10.24 -12.58 -27.16
C GLU A 56 11.04 -11.40 -26.55
N GLU A 57 10.32 -10.40 -26.01
CA GLU A 57 10.77 -9.56 -24.87
C GLU A 57 9.64 -8.62 -24.35
N GLY A 58 8.38 -8.90 -24.71
CA GLY A 58 7.22 -8.18 -24.17
C GLY A 58 6.63 -8.92 -22.99
N GLY A 59 7.01 -8.57 -21.77
CA GLY A 59 6.37 -9.10 -20.56
C GLY A 59 4.85 -9.01 -20.66
N ASN A 60 4.14 -10.08 -20.28
CA ASN A 60 2.69 -10.19 -20.43
C ASN A 60 2.01 -8.93 -19.84
N ALA A 61 1.41 -8.10 -20.69
CA ALA A 61 0.83 -6.82 -20.28
C ALA A 61 -0.22 -6.96 -19.16
N ALA A 62 -0.94 -8.10 -19.13
CA ALA A 62 -1.87 -8.41 -18.04
C ALA A 62 -1.14 -8.62 -16.71
N LEU A 63 0.03 -9.27 -16.74
CA LEU A 63 0.85 -9.53 -15.56
C LEU A 63 1.50 -8.25 -15.04
N GLN A 64 1.97 -7.38 -15.92
CA GLN A 64 2.44 -6.04 -15.57
C GLN A 64 1.31 -5.19 -14.94
N ALA A 65 0.10 -5.23 -15.52
CA ALA A 65 -1.06 -4.56 -14.95
C ALA A 65 -1.42 -5.10 -13.56
N VAL A 66 -1.38 -6.42 -13.37
CA VAL A 66 -1.61 -7.06 -12.07
C VAL A 66 -0.54 -6.65 -11.05
N GLY A 67 0.73 -6.61 -11.46
CA GLY A 67 1.83 -6.18 -10.60
C GLY A 67 1.70 -4.71 -10.17
N GLY A 68 1.44 -3.82 -11.12
CA GLY A 68 1.23 -2.39 -10.84
C GLY A 68 0.03 -2.13 -9.94
N LEU A 69 -1.11 -2.77 -10.21
CA LEU A 69 -2.30 -2.70 -9.35
C LEU A 69 -2.03 -3.31 -7.97
N GLY A 70 -1.25 -4.39 -7.91
CA GLY A 70 -0.82 -5.03 -6.68
C GLY A 70 -0.02 -4.09 -5.78
N ILE A 71 0.99 -3.42 -6.33
CA ILE A 71 1.79 -2.41 -5.62
C ILE A 71 0.88 -1.26 -5.13
N GLY A 72 0.03 -0.72 -6.01
CA GLY A 72 -0.89 0.37 -5.66
C GLY A 72 -1.85 0.00 -4.51
N HIS A 73 -2.37 -1.22 -4.51
CA HIS A 73 -3.21 -1.73 -3.43
C HIS A 73 -2.43 -1.93 -2.12
N ILE A 74 -1.19 -2.41 -2.17
CA ILE A 74 -0.29 -2.55 -1.01
C ILE A 74 -0.03 -1.18 -0.37
N GLN A 75 0.35 -0.18 -1.15
CA GLN A 75 0.62 1.18 -0.67
C GLN A 75 -0.62 1.84 -0.08
N SER A 76 -1.77 1.70 -0.76
CA SER A 76 -3.05 2.21 -0.27
C SER A 76 -3.45 1.57 1.06
N THR A 77 -3.18 0.27 1.22
CA THR A 77 -3.46 -0.47 2.45
C THR A 77 -2.56 0.00 3.61
N LEU A 78 -1.25 0.20 3.36
CA LEU A 78 -0.33 0.77 4.34
C LEU A 78 -0.79 2.17 4.82
N GLY A 79 -1.23 2.99 3.87
CA GLY A 79 -1.81 4.31 4.13
C GLY A 79 -3.08 4.23 4.99
N LEU A 80 -4.03 3.37 4.60
CA LEU A 80 -5.28 3.14 5.33
C LEU A 80 -5.06 2.75 6.79
N ILE A 81 -4.13 1.82 7.05
CA ILE A 81 -3.79 1.39 8.42
C ILE A 81 -3.19 2.58 9.20
N GLY A 82 -2.30 3.35 8.57
CA GLY A 82 -1.67 4.52 9.18
C GLY A 82 -2.68 5.61 9.56
N VAL A 83 -3.57 5.99 8.65
CA VAL A 83 -4.60 7.01 8.94
C VAL A 83 -5.61 6.51 9.98
N THR A 84 -5.91 5.21 10.01
CA THR A 84 -6.77 4.63 11.04
C THR A 84 -6.10 4.70 12.42
N ALA A 85 -4.80 4.43 12.49
CA ALA A 85 -4.03 4.55 13.72
C ALA A 85 -3.98 6.00 14.23
N ASP A 86 -3.76 6.97 13.34
CA ASP A 86 -3.80 8.40 13.67
C ASP A 86 -5.18 8.85 14.17
N ALA A 87 -6.26 8.45 13.48
CA ALA A 87 -7.63 8.74 13.88
C ALA A 87 -7.98 8.13 15.25
N PHE A 88 -7.46 6.93 15.55
CA PHE A 88 -7.60 6.31 16.86
C PHE A 88 -6.84 7.07 17.95
N ALA A 89 -5.59 7.49 17.67
CA ALA A 89 -4.78 8.25 18.61
C ALA A 89 -5.39 9.62 18.94
N LYS A 90 -6.05 10.25 17.97
CA LYS A 90 -6.81 11.50 18.12
C LYS A 90 -8.20 11.33 18.73
N GLU A 91 -8.57 10.09 19.09
CA GLU A 91 -9.88 9.72 19.64
C GLU A 91 -11.07 10.04 18.71
N THR A 92 -10.82 10.26 17.41
CA THR A 92 -11.86 10.40 16.37
C THR A 92 -12.52 9.06 16.08
N TYR A 93 -11.77 7.97 16.15
CA TYR A 93 -12.28 6.59 16.06
C TYR A 93 -12.20 5.88 17.40
N ASP A 94 -13.27 5.17 17.75
CA ASP A 94 -13.27 4.24 18.88
C ASP A 94 -12.64 2.89 18.52
N ALA A 95 -12.39 2.05 19.53
CA ALA A 95 -11.77 0.74 19.35
C ALA A 95 -12.58 -0.20 18.44
N LYS A 96 -13.92 -0.12 18.50
CA LYS A 96 -14.82 -0.97 17.71
C LYS A 96 -14.75 -0.60 16.24
N LYS A 97 -14.67 0.69 15.92
CA LYS A 97 -14.49 1.20 14.56
C LYS A 97 -13.14 0.75 13.99
N VAL A 98 -12.06 0.87 14.77
CA VAL A 98 -10.73 0.40 14.35
C VAL A 98 -10.74 -1.11 14.09
N GLU A 99 -11.32 -1.90 14.98
CA GLU A 99 -11.44 -3.36 14.81
C GLU A 99 -12.20 -3.72 13.53
N GLY A 100 -13.36 -3.09 13.29
CA GLY A 100 -14.14 -3.33 12.07
C GLY A 100 -13.37 -2.97 10.79
N LEU A 101 -12.66 -1.84 10.77
CA LEU A 101 -11.83 -1.45 9.63
C LEU A 101 -10.68 -2.43 9.41
N MET A 102 -9.94 -2.81 10.46
CA MET A 102 -8.81 -3.73 10.35
C MET A 102 -9.23 -5.14 9.97
N THR A 103 -10.37 -5.64 10.45
CA THR A 103 -10.96 -6.91 9.99
C THR A 103 -11.30 -6.85 8.50
N SER A 104 -11.95 -5.77 8.06
CA SER A 104 -12.25 -5.59 6.63
C SER A 104 -10.99 -5.55 5.77
N THR A 105 -9.95 -4.84 6.22
CA THR A 105 -8.65 -4.79 5.54
C THR A 105 -8.00 -6.17 5.45
N ILE A 106 -7.96 -6.93 6.55
CA ILE A 106 -7.41 -8.29 6.58
C ILE A 106 -8.14 -9.20 5.59
N ASN A 107 -9.47 -9.13 5.55
CA ASN A 107 -10.29 -9.92 4.63
C ASN A 107 -10.04 -9.55 3.16
N SER A 108 -9.91 -8.25 2.85
CA SER A 108 -9.55 -7.77 1.50
C SER A 108 -8.20 -8.32 1.07
N ILE A 109 -7.18 -8.24 1.95
CA ILE A 109 -5.86 -8.81 1.69
C ILE A 109 -5.94 -10.32 1.43
N ASP A 110 -6.74 -11.07 2.20
CA ASP A 110 -6.90 -12.52 1.98
C ASP A 110 -7.51 -12.85 0.61
N VAL A 111 -8.43 -12.03 0.10
CA VAL A 111 -8.97 -12.19 -1.26
C VAL A 111 -7.87 -12.00 -2.29
N VAL A 112 -7.10 -10.92 -2.19
CA VAL A 112 -6.00 -10.64 -3.15
C VAL A 112 -4.93 -11.74 -3.10
N LYS A 113 -4.53 -12.19 -1.91
CA LYS A 113 -3.57 -13.30 -1.77
C LYS A 113 -4.05 -14.59 -2.41
N LYS A 114 -5.36 -14.90 -2.34
CA LYS A 114 -5.94 -16.07 -3.03
C LYS A 114 -5.86 -15.92 -4.54
N LEU A 115 -6.06 -14.72 -5.08
CA LEU A 115 -5.93 -14.46 -6.52
C LEU A 115 -4.46 -14.59 -6.97
N LEU A 116 -3.51 -14.06 -6.19
CA LEU A 116 -2.08 -14.20 -6.46
C LEU A 116 -1.62 -15.66 -6.45
N ARG A 117 -2.10 -16.48 -5.50
CA ARG A 117 -1.79 -17.92 -5.50
C ARG A 117 -2.31 -18.64 -6.73
N LYS A 118 -3.54 -18.33 -7.16
CA LYS A 118 -4.09 -18.89 -8.41
C LYS A 118 -3.27 -18.49 -9.63
N LEU A 119 -2.66 -17.31 -9.61
CA LEU A 119 -1.76 -16.86 -10.66
C LEU A 119 -0.44 -17.66 -10.65
N GLN A 120 0.09 -18.01 -9.48
CA GLN A 120 1.25 -18.90 -9.35
C GLN A 120 0.98 -20.33 -9.83
N ASP A 121 -0.28 -20.79 -9.82
CA ASP A 121 -0.65 -22.08 -10.40
C ASP A 121 -0.55 -22.09 -11.95
N THR A 122 -0.29 -20.94 -12.58
CA THR A 122 -0.04 -20.82 -14.02
C THR A 122 1.45 -20.93 -14.34
N LYS A 123 1.81 -21.18 -15.60
CA LYS A 123 3.22 -21.22 -16.03
C LYS A 123 3.80 -19.81 -16.10
N LEU A 124 4.31 -19.33 -14.97
CA LEU A 124 4.99 -18.05 -14.85
C LEU A 124 6.49 -18.18 -15.12
N SER A 125 7.16 -17.07 -15.42
CA SER A 125 8.61 -17.04 -15.42
C SER A 125 9.13 -17.06 -13.97
N PRO A 126 10.36 -17.52 -13.70
CA PRO A 126 10.95 -17.48 -12.36
C PRO A 126 10.95 -16.07 -11.74
N ASN A 127 11.13 -15.02 -12.55
CA ASN A 127 11.13 -13.63 -12.10
C ASN A 127 9.73 -13.19 -11.64
N ASP A 128 8.68 -13.60 -12.37
CA ASP A 128 7.29 -13.30 -12.00
C ASP A 128 6.86 -14.07 -10.74
N GLU A 129 7.29 -15.32 -10.59
CA GLU A 129 7.06 -16.10 -9.38
C GLU A 129 7.66 -15.44 -8.14
N ASP A 130 8.94 -15.03 -8.22
CA ASP A 130 9.62 -14.30 -7.15
C ASP A 130 8.91 -12.98 -6.81
N PHE A 131 8.51 -12.22 -7.83
CA PHE A 131 7.78 -10.97 -7.62
C PHE A 131 6.44 -11.20 -6.90
N ILE A 132 5.68 -12.23 -7.28
CA ILE A 132 4.44 -12.60 -6.58
C ILE A 132 4.73 -13.03 -5.13
N ASP A 133 5.80 -13.77 -4.88
CA ASP A 133 6.20 -14.17 -3.52
C ASP A 133 6.56 -12.95 -2.65
N ARG A 134 7.25 -11.96 -3.22
CA ARG A 134 7.53 -10.69 -2.55
C ARG A 134 6.23 -9.93 -2.23
N MET A 135 5.28 -9.85 -3.17
CA MET A 135 3.95 -9.26 -2.93
C MET A 135 3.21 -9.98 -1.80
N MET A 136 3.20 -11.32 -1.81
CA MET A 136 2.61 -12.15 -0.75
C MET A 136 3.28 -11.86 0.60
N GLY A 137 4.59 -11.67 0.62
CA GLY A 137 5.36 -11.25 1.79
C GLY A 137 4.91 -9.91 2.37
N ALA A 138 4.73 -8.90 1.52
CA ALA A 138 4.24 -7.57 1.91
C ALA A 138 2.79 -7.64 2.45
N TYR A 139 1.89 -8.36 1.78
CA TYR A 139 0.52 -8.56 2.25
C TYR A 139 0.44 -9.24 3.61
N ASN A 140 1.26 -10.28 3.84
CA ASN A 140 1.34 -10.93 5.15
C ASN A 140 1.82 -9.96 6.25
N ALA A 141 2.73 -9.04 5.92
CA ALA A 141 3.19 -8.03 6.87
C ALA A 141 2.10 -7.01 7.21
N LEU A 142 1.36 -6.53 6.20
CA LEU A 142 0.21 -5.64 6.39
C LEU A 142 -0.92 -6.28 7.23
N GLN A 143 -1.19 -7.58 7.05
CA GLN A 143 -2.15 -8.29 7.90
C GLN A 143 -1.71 -8.32 9.37
N ARG A 144 -0.41 -8.53 9.62
CA ARG A 144 0.14 -8.47 10.99
C ARG A 144 0.03 -7.07 11.58
N GLU A 145 0.32 -6.04 10.79
CA GLU A 145 0.16 -4.65 11.20
C GLU A 145 -1.29 -4.33 11.57
N ALA A 146 -2.25 -4.66 10.69
CA ALA A 146 -3.67 -4.46 10.94
C ALA A 146 -4.16 -5.18 12.21
N LYS A 147 -3.72 -6.43 12.41
CA LYS A 147 -4.05 -7.21 13.63
C LYS A 147 -3.45 -6.59 14.89
N ALA A 148 -2.22 -6.10 14.81
CA ALA A 148 -1.55 -5.43 15.92
C ALA A 148 -2.26 -4.12 16.27
N LEU A 149 -2.67 -3.33 15.27
CA LEU A 149 -3.46 -2.11 15.49
C LEU A 149 -4.81 -2.41 16.16
N SER A 150 -5.55 -3.41 15.68
CA SER A 150 -6.79 -3.86 16.32
C SER A 150 -6.58 -4.30 17.77
N THR A 151 -5.49 -5.02 18.04
CA THR A 151 -5.14 -5.46 19.40
C THR A 151 -4.84 -4.27 20.31
N PHE A 152 -3.99 -3.34 19.85
CA PHE A 152 -3.68 -2.11 20.57
C PHE A 152 -4.92 -1.26 20.81
N ALA A 153 -5.81 -1.14 19.83
CA ALA A 153 -7.02 -0.35 19.97
C ALA A 153 -7.93 -0.84 21.09
N ARG A 154 -8.03 -2.16 21.27
CA ARG A 154 -8.81 -2.78 22.35
C ARG A 154 -8.15 -2.65 23.72
N SER A 155 -6.83 -2.86 23.80
CA SER A 155 -6.14 -2.94 25.08
C SER A 155 -5.65 -1.59 25.61
N ARG A 156 -5.32 -0.67 24.70
CA ARG A 156 -4.58 0.58 24.96
C ARG A 156 -3.29 0.38 25.79
N LYS A 157 -2.70 -0.82 25.76
CA LYS A 157 -1.49 -1.14 26.53
C LYS A 157 -0.23 -0.68 25.77
N PRO A 158 0.81 -0.17 26.48
CA PRO A 158 2.08 0.21 25.85
C PRO A 158 2.71 -0.92 25.02
N ALA A 159 2.73 -2.15 25.55
CA ALA A 159 3.30 -3.30 24.86
C ALA A 159 2.61 -3.60 23.52
N ASP A 160 1.30 -3.39 23.43
CA ASP A 160 0.57 -3.61 22.17
C ASP A 160 0.81 -2.47 21.17
N ALA A 161 1.06 -1.24 21.66
CA ALA A 161 1.49 -0.12 20.82
C ALA A 161 2.88 -0.38 20.20
N GLU A 162 3.81 -0.91 20.99
CA GLU A 162 5.14 -1.32 20.52
C GLU A 162 5.05 -2.46 19.50
N ALA A 163 4.18 -3.44 19.75
CA ALA A 163 3.92 -4.53 18.81
C ALA A 163 3.37 -4.01 17.47
N PHE A 164 2.47 -3.04 17.50
CA PHE A 164 1.98 -2.35 16.30
C PHE A 164 3.11 -1.61 15.58
N ALA A 165 3.91 -0.81 16.29
CA ALA A 165 5.03 -0.07 15.69
C ALA A 165 6.05 -1.01 15.02
N LYS A 166 6.38 -2.13 15.66
CA LYS A 166 7.26 -3.17 15.10
C LYS A 166 6.65 -3.82 13.85
N ALA A 167 5.36 -4.13 13.89
CA ALA A 167 4.66 -4.70 12.75
C ALA A 167 4.62 -3.74 11.56
N ARG A 168 4.36 -2.45 11.81
CA ARG A 168 4.39 -1.39 10.80
C ARG A 168 5.77 -1.22 10.18
N LYS A 169 6.83 -1.16 10.99
CA LYS A 169 8.20 -1.14 10.48
C LYS A 169 8.47 -2.34 9.56
N THR A 170 8.08 -3.54 9.99
CA THR A 170 8.24 -4.75 9.19
C THR A 170 7.46 -4.68 7.86
N ALA A 171 6.27 -4.07 7.84
CA ALA A 171 5.48 -3.90 6.63
C ALA A 171 6.17 -2.93 5.66
N ILE A 172 6.66 -1.79 6.15
CA ILE A 172 7.44 -0.83 5.35
C ILE A 172 8.68 -1.50 4.77
N ASP A 173 9.49 -2.18 5.59
CA ASP A 173 10.70 -2.88 5.14
C ASP A 173 10.41 -3.93 4.04
N LYS A 174 9.21 -4.54 4.05
CA LYS A 174 8.79 -5.50 3.02
C LYS A 174 8.31 -4.82 1.74
N ILE A 175 7.68 -3.66 1.87
CA ILE A 175 7.20 -2.86 0.73
C ILE A 175 8.39 -2.20 0.02
N ASP A 176 9.36 -1.67 0.77
CA ASP A 176 10.56 -1.07 0.18
C ASP A 176 11.33 -2.08 -0.68
N LYS A 177 11.45 -3.33 -0.21
CA LYS A 177 12.05 -4.44 -0.97
C LYS A 177 11.25 -4.88 -2.20
N LEU A 178 9.98 -4.52 -2.28
CA LEU A 178 9.14 -4.81 -3.45
C LEU A 178 9.32 -3.75 -4.54
N THR A 179 9.65 -2.52 -4.16
CA THR A 179 9.72 -1.36 -5.07
C THR A 179 11.14 -0.97 -5.47
N VAL A 180 12.16 -1.55 -4.84
CA VAL A 180 13.53 -1.43 -5.33
C VAL A 180 13.69 -2.39 -6.51
N ASP A 181 13.85 -1.84 -7.70
CA ASP A 181 14.23 -2.59 -8.88
C ASP A 181 15.65 -3.14 -8.65
N ASP A 182 15.80 -4.48 -8.64
CA ASP A 182 17.10 -5.14 -8.66
C ASP A 182 17.75 -5.05 -10.06
N ASP A 183 17.61 -3.89 -10.72
CA ASP A 183 18.19 -3.53 -12.02
C ASP A 183 19.73 -3.47 -12.02
N ALA A 184 20.39 -3.98 -10.97
CA ALA A 184 21.82 -4.26 -10.96
C ALA A 184 22.20 -5.53 -11.76
N THR A 185 21.33 -6.03 -12.65
CA THR A 185 21.64 -7.12 -13.58
C THR A 185 21.43 -6.80 -15.06
N THR A 186 21.24 -5.53 -15.43
CA THR A 186 21.67 -5.08 -16.77
C THR A 186 23.19 -4.98 -16.77
N ALA A 187 23.85 -6.14 -16.87
CA ALA A 187 25.17 -6.23 -17.45
C ALA A 187 25.07 -5.57 -18.82
N ALA A 188 25.53 -4.32 -18.90
CA ALA A 188 25.75 -3.65 -20.17
C ALA A 188 26.66 -4.57 -20.99
N ASP A 189 26.13 -5.11 -22.09
CA ASP A 189 26.94 -5.76 -23.10
C ASP A 189 28.10 -4.82 -23.44
N PRO A 190 29.37 -5.30 -23.43
CA PRO A 190 30.48 -4.47 -23.84
C PRO A 190 30.21 -3.99 -25.27
N PRO A 191 30.48 -2.71 -25.59
CA PRO A 191 30.21 -2.19 -26.91
C PRO A 191 30.95 -3.04 -27.94
N ALA A 192 30.21 -3.56 -28.92
CA ALA A 192 30.77 -4.25 -30.07
C ALA A 192 31.84 -3.35 -30.69
N GLY A 193 33.10 -3.79 -30.59
CA GLY A 193 34.24 -3.08 -31.15
C GLY A 193 34.12 -3.01 -32.67
N ASN A 194 34.33 -1.83 -33.21
CA ASN A 194 34.72 -1.61 -34.60
C ASN A 194 36.23 -1.37 -34.67
#